data_AF-A0A2P4SUI1-F1
#
_entry.id   AF-A0A2P4SUI1-F1
#
_cell.length_a   1.000
_cell.length_b   1.000
_cell.length_c   1.000
_cell.angle_alpha   90.00
_cell.angle_beta   90.00
_cell.angle_gamma   90.00
#
_symmetry.space_group_name_H-M   'P 1'
#
loop_
_entity.id
_entity.type
_entity.pdbx_description
1 polymer ?
#
loop_
_entity_poly.entity_id
_entity_poly.type
_entity_poly.pdbx_seq_one_letter_code
_entity_poly.pdbx_strand_id
1 'polypeptide(L)'
;MKETELRRLLAANLLCAGSIVLTALVPALFLDGFSVLGTHLTWLCVCSVCVSVLNVTLCLILKPSPSSKRSSLSNKISRFLKCCIYFFMSCILFHAIIVLYGAPLIESVTETFLFAVLLSTFTTLQCLCLLGPNIQAWIRVFSRNG
;
A
#
# COMPACT_ATOMS: atom_id res chain seq x y z
N MET A 1 -0.29 -9.82 -23.01
CA MET A 1 -0.91 -9.40 -21.74
C MET A 1 -2.37 -9.10 -22.01
N LYS A 2 -3.32 -9.61 -21.22
CA LYS A 2 -4.76 -9.39 -21.51
C LYS A 2 -5.10 -7.91 -21.32
N GLU A 3 -5.95 -7.33 -22.17
CA GLU A 3 -6.45 -5.95 -22.07
C GLU A 3 -6.92 -5.57 -20.65
N THR A 4 -7.53 -6.52 -19.96
CA THR A 4 -8.00 -6.37 -18.57
C THR A 4 -6.87 -6.27 -17.55
N GLU A 5 -5.75 -6.95 -17.75
CA GLU A 5 -4.54 -6.84 -16.91
C GLU A 5 -3.85 -5.49 -17.14
N LEU A 6 -3.76 -5.04 -18.41
CA LEU A 6 -3.20 -3.74 -18.76
C LEU A 6 -4.00 -2.59 -18.13
N ARG A 7 -5.33 -2.63 -18.20
CA ARG A 7 -6.19 -1.61 -17.56
C ARG A 7 -6.06 -1.61 -16.03
N ARG A 8 -5.86 -2.77 -15.41
CA ARG A 8 -5.65 -2.87 -13.95
C ARG A 8 -4.29 -2.32 -13.53
N LEU A 9 -3.25 -2.61 -14.31
CA LEU A 9 -1.92 -2.03 -14.11
C LEU A 9 -1.96 -0.51 -14.27
N LEU A 10 -2.59 -0.01 -15.34
CA LEU A 10 -2.76 1.41 -15.58
C LEU A 10 -3.53 2.09 -14.43
N ALA A 11 -4.63 1.49 -13.98
CA ALA A 11 -5.39 1.99 -12.84
C ALA A 11 -4.51 2.05 -11.58
N ALA A 12 -3.83 0.95 -11.21
CA ALA A 12 -2.96 0.93 -10.04
C ALA A 12 -1.86 2.01 -10.07
N ASN A 13 -1.26 2.26 -11.24
CA ASN A 13 -0.24 3.29 -11.41
C ASN A 13 -0.83 4.71 -11.32
N LEU A 14 -1.95 4.97 -11.99
CA LEU A 14 -2.65 6.26 -11.91
C LEU A 14 -3.09 6.58 -10.48
N LEU A 15 -3.44 5.56 -9.71
CA LEU A 15 -3.84 5.71 -8.31
C LEU A 15 -2.67 5.98 -7.40
N CYS A 16 -1.51 5.39 -7.67
CA CYS A 16 -0.29 5.78 -7.00
C CYS A 16 0.11 7.22 -7.33
N ALA A 17 0.01 7.63 -8.60
CA ALA A 17 0.27 9.02 -8.96
C ALA A 17 -0.71 9.98 -8.27
N GLY A 18 -2.01 9.64 -8.28
CA GLY A 18 -3.05 10.42 -7.62
C GLY A 18 -2.90 10.44 -6.09
N SER A 19 -2.46 9.34 -5.48
CA SER A 19 -2.25 9.27 -4.03
C SER A 19 -1.06 10.12 -3.61
N ILE A 20 0.04 10.17 -4.39
CA ILE A 20 1.18 11.07 -4.16
C ILE A 20 0.71 12.53 -4.19
N VAL A 21 -0.07 12.91 -5.21
CA VAL A 21 -0.59 14.27 -5.39
C VAL A 21 -1.55 14.65 -4.26
N LEU A 22 -2.48 13.76 -3.92
CA LEU A 22 -3.45 13.99 -2.83
C LEU A 22 -2.74 14.13 -1.49
N THR A 23 -1.77 13.25 -1.25
CA THR A 23 -0.93 13.28 -0.05
C THR A 23 -0.13 14.57 0.06
N ALA A 24 0.31 15.14 -1.06
CA ALA A 24 1.04 16.39 -1.09
C ALA A 24 0.13 17.63 -0.87
N LEU A 25 -1.10 17.59 -1.38
CA LEU A 25 -2.00 18.74 -1.40
C LEU A 25 -2.93 18.80 -0.19
N VAL A 26 -3.44 17.66 0.28
CA VAL A 26 -4.46 17.64 1.36
C VAL A 26 -3.95 18.28 2.65
N PRO A 27 -2.76 17.95 3.18
CA PRO A 27 -2.31 18.57 4.42
C PRO A 27 -2.10 20.08 4.27
N ALA A 28 -1.60 20.53 3.11
CA ALA A 28 -1.37 21.94 2.82
C ALA A 28 -2.66 22.76 2.63
N LEU A 29 -3.75 22.12 2.21
CA LEU A 29 -5.05 22.76 2.01
C LEU A 29 -5.93 22.79 3.27
N PHE A 30 -5.76 21.82 4.17
CA PHE A 30 -6.64 21.64 5.33
C PHE A 30 -6.01 22.03 6.68
N LEU A 31 -4.68 22.21 6.76
CA LEU A 31 -3.98 22.59 7.98
C LEU A 31 -3.35 23.98 7.83
N ASP A 32 -3.89 24.96 8.56
CA ASP A 32 -3.29 26.29 8.66
C ASP A 32 -1.90 26.20 9.32
N GLY A 33 -0.89 26.82 8.70
CA GLY A 33 0.50 26.78 9.20
C GLY A 33 1.24 25.47 8.92
N PHE A 34 0.75 24.65 7.99
CA PHE A 34 1.42 23.41 7.60
C PHE A 34 2.87 23.65 7.15
N SER A 35 3.80 22.92 7.80
CA SER A 35 5.21 22.89 7.42
C SER A 35 5.67 21.44 7.37
N VAL A 36 6.24 21.03 6.24
CA VAL A 36 6.76 19.67 6.05
C VAL A 36 7.79 19.31 7.13
N LEU A 37 8.60 20.29 7.58
CA LEU A 37 9.62 20.07 8.59
C LEU A 37 9.05 20.13 10.02
N GLY A 38 8.13 21.06 10.29
CA GLY A 38 7.55 21.27 11.62
C GLY A 38 6.40 20.33 11.99
N THR A 39 5.74 19.72 11.00
CA THR A 39 4.55 18.86 11.17
C THR A 39 4.64 17.57 10.35
N HIS A 40 5.87 17.06 10.17
CA HIS A 40 6.19 15.85 9.41
C HIS A 40 5.36 14.62 9.86
N LEU A 41 5.04 14.51 11.15
CA LEU A 41 4.27 13.39 11.70
C LEU A 41 2.80 13.43 11.27
N THR A 42 2.18 14.60 11.34
CA THR A 42 0.81 14.84 10.90
C THR A 42 0.70 14.64 9.39
N TRP A 43 1.68 15.15 8.63
CA TRP A 43 1.80 14.89 7.20
C TRP A 43 1.78 13.39 6.93
N LEU A 44 2.74 12.66 7.49
CA LEU A 44 2.92 11.23 7.30
C LEU A 44 1.68 10.40 7.69
N CYS A 45 0.97 10.80 8.75
CA CYS A 45 -0.29 10.16 9.16
C CYS A 45 -1.40 10.38 8.12
N VAL A 46 -1.58 11.62 7.65
CA VAL A 46 -2.55 11.95 6.60
C VAL A 46 -2.21 11.21 5.29
N CYS A 47 -0.91 11.15 4.93
CA CYS A 47 -0.42 10.35 3.80
C CYS A 47 -0.93 8.90 3.91
N SER A 48 -0.61 8.26 5.03
CA SER A 48 -0.90 6.84 5.27
C SER A 48 -2.39 6.53 5.19
N VAL A 49 -3.22 7.37 5.83
CA VAL A 49 -4.69 7.21 5.84
C VAL A 49 -5.25 7.40 4.44
N CYS A 50 -4.87 8.47 3.74
CA CYS A 50 -5.35 8.75 2.39
C CYS A 50 -5.03 7.60 1.43
N VAL A 51 -3.78 7.12 1.41
CA VAL A 51 -3.40 6.06 0.48
C VAL A 51 -4.03 4.71 0.85
N SER A 52 -4.17 4.40 2.14
CA SER A 52 -4.86 3.18 2.61
C SER A 52 -6.32 3.16 2.19
N VAL A 53 -7.05 4.26 2.40
CA VAL A 53 -8.48 4.38 2.05
C VAL A 53 -8.68 4.27 0.54
N LEU A 54 -7.86 4.94 -0.27
CA LEU A 54 -7.91 4.83 -1.72
C LEU A 54 -7.66 3.38 -2.17
N ASN A 55 -6.60 2.73 -1.68
CA ASN A 55 -6.30 1.36 -2.09
C ASN A 55 -7.37 0.35 -1.68
N VAL A 56 -7.96 0.48 -0.49
CA VAL A 56 -9.09 -0.37 -0.07
C VAL A 56 -10.30 -0.14 -0.98
N THR A 57 -10.66 1.12 -1.25
CA THR A 57 -11.78 1.49 -2.12
C THR A 57 -11.60 0.91 -3.52
N LEU A 58 -10.38 0.93 -4.05
CA LEU A 58 -10.07 0.39 -5.37
C LEU A 58 -9.97 -1.12 -5.43
N CYS A 59 -9.50 -1.78 -4.37
CA CYS A 59 -9.64 -3.23 -4.24
C CYS A 59 -11.12 -3.66 -4.27
N LEU A 60 -12.02 -2.84 -3.71
CA LEU A 60 -13.46 -3.08 -3.75
C LEU A 60 -14.05 -2.84 -5.16
N ILE A 61 -13.63 -1.78 -5.86
CA ILE A 61 -14.14 -1.39 -7.18
C ILE A 61 -13.58 -2.30 -8.30
N LEU A 62 -12.26 -2.51 -8.35
CA LEU A 62 -11.58 -3.21 -9.45
C LEU A 62 -11.79 -4.73 -9.45
N LYS A 63 -12.40 -5.27 -8.39
CA LYS A 63 -12.82 -6.68 -8.23
C LYS A 63 -11.78 -7.64 -8.82
N PRO A 64 -10.63 -7.87 -8.14
CA PRO A 64 -9.42 -8.43 -8.76
C PRO A 64 -9.56 -9.86 -9.32
N SER A 65 -10.62 -10.60 -9.03
CA SER A 65 -10.83 -11.96 -9.55
C SER A 65 -12.17 -12.11 -10.27
N PRO A 66 -12.24 -12.76 -11.44
CA PRO A 66 -13.50 -13.35 -11.89
C PRO A 66 -13.95 -14.30 -10.79
N SER A 67 -15.14 -14.08 -10.24
CA SER A 67 -15.71 -14.98 -9.26
C SER A 67 -15.94 -16.33 -9.94
N SER A 68 -15.04 -17.30 -9.76
CA SER A 68 -15.46 -18.68 -9.96
C SER A 68 -16.49 -18.96 -8.85
N LYS A 69 -17.70 -19.34 -9.30
CA LYS A 69 -18.85 -19.85 -8.55
C LYS A 69 -18.79 -19.71 -7.01
N ARG A 70 -19.66 -18.84 -6.48
CA ARG A 70 -20.13 -18.82 -5.07
C ARG A 70 -19.02 -18.52 -4.03
N SER A 71 -18.34 -17.37 -4.13
CA SER A 71 -17.49 -16.92 -3.02
C SER A 71 -18.37 -16.48 -1.84
N SER A 72 -18.38 -17.28 -0.77
CA SER A 72 -18.99 -16.85 0.49
C SER A 72 -18.31 -15.58 1.00
N LEU A 73 -19.04 -14.75 1.74
CA LEU A 73 -18.51 -13.56 2.41
C LEU A 73 -17.24 -13.89 3.23
N SER A 74 -17.21 -15.06 3.86
CA SER A 74 -16.07 -15.60 4.61
C SER A 74 -14.79 -15.70 3.77
N ASN A 75 -14.87 -16.20 2.52
CA ASN A 75 -13.71 -16.28 1.64
C ASN A 75 -13.19 -14.90 1.19
N LYS A 76 -14.06 -13.88 1.14
CA LYS A 76 -13.67 -12.50 0.83
C LYS A 76 -12.96 -11.86 2.03
N ILE A 77 -13.50 -12.06 3.23
CA ILE A 77 -12.91 -11.59 4.49
C ILE A 77 -11.55 -12.26 4.74
N SER A 78 -11.45 -13.58 4.57
CA SER A 78 -10.18 -14.30 4.74
C SER A 78 -9.09 -13.79 3.78
N ARG A 79 -9.44 -13.50 2.52
CA ARG A 79 -8.51 -12.88 1.56
C ARG A 79 -8.09 -11.47 2.00
N PHE A 80 -9.04 -10.65 2.45
CA PHE A 80 -8.75 -9.31 2.95
C PHE A 80 -7.80 -9.35 4.15
N LEU A 81 -8.08 -10.21 5.15
CA LEU A 81 -7.22 -10.40 6.32
C LEU A 81 -5.81 -10.84 5.93
N LYS A 82 -5.66 -11.78 4.98
CA LYS A 82 -4.34 -12.17 4.46
C LYS A 82 -3.60 -10.99 3.82
N CYS A 83 -4.28 -10.15 3.04
CA CYS A 83 -3.69 -8.93 2.50
C CYS A 83 -3.25 -7.96 3.60
N CYS A 84 -4.06 -7.78 4.64
CA CYS A 84 -3.72 -6.93 5.79
C CYS A 84 -2.49 -7.46 6.54
N ILE A 85 -2.40 -8.77 6.76
CA ILE A 85 -1.24 -9.41 7.42
C ILE A 85 0.01 -9.20 6.56
N TYR A 86 -0.05 -9.45 5.24
CA TYR A 86 1.12 -9.23 4.36
C TYR A 86 1.55 -7.77 4.30
N PHE A 87 0.59 -6.85 4.25
CA PHE A 87 0.88 -5.42 4.32
C PHE A 87 1.56 -5.06 5.64
N PHE A 88 1.00 -5.49 6.78
CA PHE A 88 1.58 -5.25 8.09
C PHE A 88 3.01 -5.81 8.22
N MET A 89 3.22 -7.06 7.79
CA MET A 89 4.54 -7.69 7.78
C MET A 89 5.54 -6.91 6.92
N SER A 90 5.11 -6.36 5.77
CA SER A 90 5.98 -5.51 4.95
C SER A 90 6.35 -4.20 5.65
N CYS A 91 5.41 -3.58 6.38
CA CYS A 91 5.70 -2.35 7.14
C CYS A 91 6.75 -2.61 8.21
N ILE A 92 6.61 -3.72 8.95
CA ILE A 92 7.61 -4.11 9.97
C ILE A 92 8.97 -4.38 9.33
N LEU A 93 8.99 -5.08 8.19
CA LEU A 93 10.23 -5.38 7.47
C LEU A 93 10.93 -4.11 6.96
N PHE A 94 10.20 -3.19 6.33
CA PHE A 94 10.79 -1.93 5.88
C PHE A 94 11.22 -1.05 7.05
N HIS A 95 10.45 -1.01 8.13
CA HIS A 95 10.83 -0.28 9.33
C HIS A 95 12.14 -0.83 9.90
N ALA A 96 12.27 -2.16 9.99
CA ALA A 96 13.51 -2.80 10.42
C ALA A 96 14.68 -2.47 9.47
N ILE A 97 14.48 -2.45 8.15
CA ILE A 97 15.52 -2.04 7.19
C ILE A 97 15.94 -0.60 7.44
N ILE A 98 14.99 0.33 7.54
CA ILE A 98 15.27 1.77 7.77
C ILE A 98 16.09 1.97 9.05
N VAL A 99 15.71 1.26 10.11
CA VAL A 99 16.44 1.24 11.39
C VAL A 99 17.86 0.69 11.22
N LEU A 100 18.02 -0.46 10.54
CA LEU A 100 19.32 -1.09 10.31
C LEU A 100 20.25 -0.22 9.45
N TYR A 101 19.69 0.62 8.58
CA TYR A 101 20.43 1.61 7.79
C TYR A 101 20.83 2.87 8.58
N GLY A 102 20.54 2.93 9.88
CA GLY A 102 21.06 3.94 10.80
C GLY A 102 20.03 4.94 11.32
N ALA A 103 18.73 4.72 11.10
CA ALA A 103 17.71 5.61 11.65
C ALA A 103 17.55 5.40 13.18
N PRO A 104 17.47 6.48 13.98
CA PRO A 104 17.44 6.38 15.44
C PRO A 104 16.12 5.78 15.96
N LEU A 105 16.22 4.61 16.60
CA LEU A 105 15.11 3.77 17.10
C LEU A 105 14.27 4.34 18.24
N ILE A 106 14.64 5.47 18.84
CA ILE A 106 13.95 5.97 20.05
C ILE A 106 13.37 7.36 19.80
N GLU A 107 14.10 8.20 19.07
CA GLU A 107 13.66 9.56 18.73
C GLU A 107 12.74 9.59 17.50
N SER A 108 12.88 8.64 16.57
CA SER A 108 12.21 8.69 15.25
C SER A 108 11.37 7.46 14.90
N VAL A 109 10.94 6.66 15.89
CA VAL A 109 10.14 5.43 15.66
C VAL A 109 8.93 5.71 14.80
N THR A 110 8.17 6.75 15.15
CA THR A 110 6.93 7.05 14.46
C THR A 110 7.17 7.54 13.03
N GLU A 111 8.23 8.32 12.79
CA GLU A 111 8.61 8.80 11.46
C GLU A 111 9.05 7.64 10.57
N THR A 112 9.97 6.82 11.06
CA THR A 112 10.50 5.66 10.35
C THR A 112 9.43 4.60 10.11
N PHE A 113 8.49 4.42 11.04
CA PHE A 113 7.34 3.55 10.85
C PHE A 113 6.39 4.09 9.79
N LEU A 114 6.06 5.38 9.82
CA LEU A 114 5.19 5.98 8.80
C LEU A 114 5.85 5.97 7.42
N PHE A 115 7.16 6.17 7.34
CA PHE A 115 7.92 6.01 6.10
C PHE A 115 7.88 4.56 5.60
N ALA A 116 8.00 3.58 6.50
CA ALA A 116 7.83 2.18 6.15
C ALA A 116 6.43 1.87 5.62
N VAL A 117 5.38 2.44 6.23
CA VAL A 117 3.99 2.31 5.75
C VAL A 117 3.81 2.90 4.35
N LEU A 118 4.42 4.06 4.07
CA LEU A 118 4.47 4.65 2.73
C LEU A 118 5.14 3.70 1.73
N LEU A 119 6.33 3.18 2.05
CA LEU A 119 7.07 2.28 1.16
C LEU A 119 6.31 0.97 0.91
N SER A 120 5.72 0.39 1.95
CA SER A 120 4.81 -0.77 1.87
C SER A 120 3.61 -0.52 0.97
N THR A 121 3.09 0.70 0.98
CA THR A 121 1.94 1.08 0.18
C THR A 121 2.29 1.17 -1.31
N PHE A 122 3.45 1.71 -1.64
CA PHE A 122 3.93 1.77 -3.03
C PHE A 122 4.37 0.41 -3.57
N THR A 123 4.89 -0.47 -2.73
CA THR A 123 5.45 -1.75 -3.17
C THR A 123 4.48 -2.91 -2.96
N THR A 124 4.20 -3.23 -1.70
CA THR A 124 3.49 -4.46 -1.29
C THR A 124 2.01 -4.37 -1.61
N LEU A 125 1.38 -3.21 -1.39
CA LEU A 125 -0.05 -3.05 -1.63
C LEU A 125 -0.39 -3.08 -3.12
N GLN A 126 0.46 -2.52 -4.00
CA GLN A 126 0.33 -2.68 -5.45
C GLN A 126 0.39 -4.15 -5.88
N CYS A 127 1.37 -4.90 -5.37
CA CYS A 127 1.49 -6.34 -5.63
C CYS A 127 0.25 -7.12 -5.15
N LEU A 128 -0.27 -6.80 -3.96
CA LEU A 128 -1.50 -7.42 -3.43
C LEU A 128 -2.74 -7.08 -4.27
N CYS A 129 -2.84 -5.87 -4.81
CA CYS A 129 -3.95 -5.47 -5.68
C CYS A 129 -3.91 -6.17 -7.04
N LEU A 130 -2.71 -6.38 -7.61
CA LEU A 130 -2.53 -6.96 -8.95
C LEU A 130 -2.52 -8.49 -8.95
N LEU A 131 -1.75 -9.10 -8.05
CA LEU A 131 -1.48 -10.54 -7.99
C LEU A 131 -2.33 -11.24 -6.91
N GLY A 132 -2.93 -10.49 -5.99
CA GLY A 132 -3.60 -11.03 -4.81
C GLY A 132 -2.62 -11.57 -3.77
N PRO A 133 -3.12 -12.16 -2.67
CA PRO A 133 -2.29 -12.73 -1.59
C PRO A 133 -1.66 -14.09 -1.94
N ASN A 134 -1.43 -14.39 -3.23
CA ASN A 134 -0.86 -15.66 -3.69
C ASN A 134 0.66 -15.53 -3.87
N ILE A 135 1.41 -15.91 -2.85
CA ILE A 135 2.89 -15.87 -2.86
C ILE A 135 3.47 -16.66 -4.04
N GLN A 136 2.87 -17.79 -4.45
CA GLN A 136 3.40 -18.54 -5.59
C GLN A 136 3.27 -17.77 -6.91
N ALA A 137 2.22 -16.97 -7.06
CA ALA A 137 2.10 -16.08 -8.22
C ALA A 137 3.19 -14.99 -8.20
N TRP A 138 3.58 -14.51 -7.01
CA TRP A 138 4.64 -13.52 -6.86
C TRP A 138 6.00 -14.13 -7.20
N ILE A 139 6.31 -15.28 -6.61
CA ILE A 139 7.55 -16.03 -6.87
C ILE A 139 7.66 -16.34 -8.36
N ARG A 140 6.58 -16.75 -9.03
CA ARG A 140 6.59 -17.00 -10.49
C ARG A 140 6.96 -15.77 -11.31
N VAL A 141 6.54 -14.57 -10.89
CA VAL A 141 6.88 -13.32 -11.59
C VAL A 141 8.35 -12.93 -11.37
N PHE A 142 8.89 -13.20 -10.17
CA PHE A 142 10.25 -12.81 -9.79
C PHE A 142 11.31 -13.91 -10.00
N SER A 143 10.91 -15.17 -10.13
CA SER A 143 11.75 -16.32 -10.44
C SER A 143 11.81 -16.51 -11.95
N ARG A 144 13.02 -16.55 -12.51
CA ARG A 144 13.25 -16.74 -13.95
C ARG A 144 12.70 -18.07 -14.50
N ASN A 145 12.35 -19.04 -13.64
CA ASN A 145 11.95 -20.40 -14.03
C ASN A 145 10.53 -20.84 -13.64
N GLY A 146 9.73 -19.97 -13.00
CA GLY A 146 8.30 -20.21 -12.76
C GLY A 146 7.92 -21.17 -11.63
#